data_AF-A0A7C9ENJ4-F1
#
_entry.id   AF-A0A7C9ENJ4-F1
#
_cell.length_a   1.000
_cell.length_b   1.000
_cell.length_c   1.000
_cell.angle_alpha   90.00
_cell.angle_beta   90.00
_cell.angle_gamma   90.00
#
_symmetry.space_group_name_H-M   'P 1'
#
loop_
_entity.id
_entity.type
_entity.pdbx_description
1 polymer ?
#
loop_
_entity_poly.entity_id
_entity_poly.type
_entity_poly.pdbx_seq_one_letter_code
_entity_poly.pdbx_strand_id
1 'polypeptide(L)'
;MESKLQIKTQRQQEDVGEEPVSPTGQYLNSKTLSLTIIGILESEIPIDDSCAMDLLQNLFLPISPRFSSIMVSDGKGVKRWKRVEVNLQDHIVVPESPEGLSIADFDDYFSKYLTKIGMESLPQHRKGGATQGQGVSIDTPAF
;
A
#
# COMPACT_ATOMS: atom_id res chain seq x y z
N MET A 1 -17.06 -22.41 46.81
CA MET A 1 -17.33 -21.16 46.08
C MET A 1 -16.11 -20.86 45.25
N GLU A 2 -16.13 -21.22 43.97
CA GLU A 2 -14.99 -21.01 43.07
C GLU A 2 -15.10 -19.62 42.44
N SER A 3 -14.14 -18.74 42.74
CA SER A 3 -14.04 -17.43 42.12
C SER A 3 -13.34 -17.55 40.76
N LYS A 4 -14.10 -17.38 39.68
CA LYS A 4 -13.54 -17.18 38.34
C LYS A 4 -13.01 -15.75 38.22
N LEU A 5 -11.70 -15.59 38.34
CA LEU A 5 -11.00 -14.37 37.92
C LEU A 5 -11.11 -14.25 36.39
N GLN A 6 -11.98 -13.38 35.90
CA GLN A 6 -12.01 -13.01 34.49
C GLN A 6 -11.01 -11.87 34.24
N ILE A 7 -9.84 -12.21 33.72
CA ILE A 7 -8.90 -11.24 33.16
C ILE A 7 -9.50 -10.75 31.84
N LYS A 8 -10.17 -9.59 31.88
CA LYS A 8 -10.51 -8.86 30.67
C LYS A 8 -9.23 -8.22 30.15
N THR A 9 -8.58 -8.87 29.20
CA THR A 9 -7.58 -8.21 28.34
C THR A 9 -8.33 -7.18 27.50
N GLN A 10 -8.45 -5.97 28.04
CA GLN A 10 -8.69 -4.80 27.22
C GLN A 10 -7.47 -4.69 26.31
N ARG A 11 -7.65 -4.98 25.01
CA ARG A 11 -6.74 -4.44 24.01
C ARG A 11 -6.80 -2.93 24.21
N GLN A 12 -5.77 -2.39 24.85
CA GLN A 12 -5.55 -0.96 24.88
C GLN A 12 -5.50 -0.56 23.42
N GLN A 13 -6.51 0.19 22.98
CA GLN A 13 -6.38 0.97 21.78
C GLN A 13 -5.40 2.06 22.17
N GLU A 14 -4.11 1.75 22.02
CA GLU A 14 -3.07 2.75 22.11
C GLU A 14 -3.48 3.85 21.13
N ASP A 15 -3.71 5.03 21.66
CA ASP A 15 -3.51 6.27 20.93
C ASP A 15 -2.00 6.32 20.58
N VAL A 16 -1.61 5.51 19.59
CA VAL A 16 -0.24 5.42 19.10
C VAL A 16 0.02 6.75 18.41
N GLY A 17 0.59 7.70 19.15
CA GLY A 17 1.15 8.90 18.54
C GLY A 17 2.02 8.48 17.36
N GLU A 18 1.66 8.94 16.16
CA GLU A 18 2.24 8.49 14.90
C GLU A 18 3.77 8.42 14.99
N GLU A 19 4.30 7.20 14.88
CA GLU A 19 5.72 6.90 15.04
C GLU A 19 6.54 7.69 14.01
N PRO A 20 7.68 8.29 14.41
CA PRO A 20 8.57 8.91 13.45
C PRO A 20 9.08 7.88 12.43
N VAL A 21 9.23 8.33 11.18
CA VAL A 21 9.79 7.49 10.13
C VAL A 21 11.29 7.33 10.37
N SER A 22 11.80 6.10 10.26
CA SER A 22 13.24 5.82 10.38
C SER A 22 14.06 6.59 9.34
N PRO A 23 15.35 6.88 9.61
CA PRO A 23 16.21 7.57 8.65
C PRO A 23 16.23 6.89 7.26
N THR A 24 16.31 5.56 7.22
CA THR A 24 16.23 4.78 5.98
C THR A 24 14.89 4.97 5.28
N GLY A 25 13.77 4.93 6.01
CA GLY A 25 12.45 5.16 5.43
C GLY A 25 12.31 6.56 4.82
N GLN A 26 12.85 7.58 5.49
CA GLN A 26 12.81 8.97 4.97
C GLN A 26 13.63 9.12 3.69
N TYR A 27 14.77 8.44 3.61
CA TYR A 27 15.62 8.42 2.42
C TYR A 27 14.96 7.68 1.26
N LEU A 28 14.35 6.52 1.54
CA LEU A 28 13.64 5.70 0.57
C LEU A 28 12.43 6.41 -0.04
N ASN A 29 11.79 7.31 0.73
CA ASN A 29 10.68 8.13 0.29
C ASN A 29 11.10 9.60 0.03
N SER A 30 12.21 9.78 -0.70
CA SER A 30 12.72 11.09 -1.12
C SER A 30 12.38 11.37 -2.58
N LYS A 31 12.33 12.65 -2.98
CA LYS A 31 12.12 13.02 -4.40
C LYS A 31 13.25 12.57 -5.33
N THR A 32 14.41 12.21 -4.76
CA THR A 32 15.61 11.85 -5.50
C THR A 32 15.66 10.34 -5.81
N LEU A 33 14.94 9.52 -5.04
CA LEU A 33 14.92 8.07 -5.21
C LEU A 33 13.51 7.60 -5.56
N SER A 34 13.38 6.94 -6.71
CA SER A 34 12.19 6.16 -7.06
C SER A 34 12.53 4.69 -6.90
N LEU A 35 12.04 4.06 -5.82
CA LEU A 35 12.26 2.64 -5.55
C LEU A 35 10.94 1.88 -5.66
N THR A 36 10.90 0.92 -6.59
CA THR A 36 9.81 -0.05 -6.70
C THR A 36 10.38 -1.44 -6.43
N ILE A 37 9.75 -2.20 -5.54
CA ILE A 37 10.12 -3.58 -5.24
C ILE A 37 9.03 -4.48 -5.83
N ILE A 38 9.40 -5.36 -6.76
CA ILE A 38 8.49 -6.33 -7.38
C ILE A 38 8.90 -7.73 -6.92
N GLY A 39 7.95 -8.47 -6.34
CA GLY A 39 8.10 -9.90 -6.07
C GLY A 39 7.32 -10.71 -7.10
N ILE A 40 7.94 -11.75 -7.66
CA ILE A 40 7.33 -12.64 -8.66
C ILE A 40 7.25 -14.03 -8.03
N LEU A 41 6.06 -14.64 -8.08
CA LEU A 41 5.82 -16.00 -7.63
C LEU A 41 5.16 -16.77 -8.77
N GLU A 42 5.68 -17.96 -9.04
CA GLU A 42 5.13 -18.90 -10.02
C GLU A 42 4.56 -20.12 -9.30
N SER A 43 3.47 -20.66 -9.81
CA SER A 43 2.79 -21.84 -9.26
C SER A 43 2.47 -22.80 -10.39
N GLU A 44 2.75 -24.09 -10.18
CA GLU A 44 2.35 -25.17 -11.09
C GLU A 44 0.81 -25.32 -11.11
N ILE A 45 0.16 -25.05 -9.97
CA ILE A 45 -1.29 -25.11 -9.84
C ILE A 45 -1.88 -23.74 -10.23
N PRO A 46 -2.96 -23.70 -11.03
CA PRO A 46 -3.66 -22.47 -11.34
C PRO A 46 -4.04 -21.69 -10.08
N ILE A 47 -3.74 -20.39 -10.08
CA ILE A 47 -4.08 -19.51 -8.97
C ILE A 47 -5.57 -19.16 -9.06
N ASP A 48 -6.32 -19.46 -7.99
CA ASP A 48 -7.69 -19.01 -7.82
C ASP A 48 -7.68 -17.56 -7.30
N ASP A 49 -8.04 -16.62 -8.16
CA ASP A 49 -8.08 -15.19 -7.84
C ASP A 49 -9.26 -14.81 -6.96
N SER A 50 -10.26 -15.68 -6.78
CA SER A 50 -11.43 -15.42 -5.93
C SER A 50 -11.04 -15.23 -4.46
N CYS A 51 -9.93 -15.83 -4.02
CA CYS A 51 -9.43 -15.69 -2.65
C CYS A 51 -8.57 -14.43 -2.43
N ALA A 52 -8.18 -13.71 -3.48
CA ALA A 52 -7.22 -12.61 -3.40
C ALA A 52 -7.69 -11.49 -2.45
N MET A 53 -8.98 -11.16 -2.48
CA MET A 53 -9.57 -10.12 -1.63
C MET A 53 -9.49 -10.50 -0.15
N ASP A 54 -9.90 -11.73 0.19
CA ASP A 54 -9.89 -12.23 1.56
C ASP A 54 -8.46 -12.33 2.10
N LEU A 55 -7.50 -12.77 1.29
CA LEU A 55 -6.09 -12.82 1.67
C LEU A 55 -5.53 -11.42 1.93
N LEU A 56 -5.82 -10.43 1.08
CA LEU A 56 -5.38 -9.06 1.30
C LEU A 56 -5.97 -8.49 2.60
N GLN A 57 -7.26 -8.66 2.81
CA GLN A 57 -7.96 -8.10 3.97
C GLN A 57 -7.55 -8.76 5.29
N ASN A 58 -7.51 -10.09 5.32
CA ASN A 58 -7.45 -10.85 6.56
C ASN A 58 -6.05 -11.40 6.89
N LEU A 59 -5.16 -11.49 5.89
CA LEU A 59 -3.78 -11.96 6.08
C LEU A 59 -2.76 -10.84 5.85
N PHE A 60 -2.73 -10.21 4.67
CA PHE A 60 -1.68 -9.23 4.34
C PHE A 60 -1.78 -7.93 5.13
N LEU A 61 -2.91 -7.23 5.11
CA LEU A 61 -3.05 -5.97 5.85
C LEU A 61 -2.76 -6.09 7.35
N PRO A 62 -3.17 -7.17 8.05
CA PRO A 62 -2.87 -7.34 9.47
C PRO A 62 -1.40 -7.71 9.77
N ILE A 63 -0.66 -8.30 8.83
CA ILE A 63 0.76 -8.69 9.05
C ILE A 63 1.61 -7.49 9.49
N SER A 64 1.33 -6.31 8.92
CA SER A 64 2.08 -5.10 9.27
C SER A 64 1.19 -3.86 9.21
N PRO A 65 1.16 -3.02 10.27
CA PRO A 65 0.52 -1.72 10.22
C PRO A 65 1.02 -0.83 9.07
N ARG A 66 2.23 -1.08 8.56
CA ARG A 66 2.83 -0.29 7.48
C ARG A 66 2.17 -0.52 6.12
N PHE A 67 1.46 -1.64 5.91
CA PHE A 67 0.65 -1.82 4.70
C PHE A 67 -0.62 -0.97 4.68
N SER A 68 -1.01 -0.40 5.82
CA SER A 68 -2.11 0.55 5.94
C SER A 68 -1.63 1.91 6.45
N SER A 69 -0.39 2.30 6.13
CA SER A 69 0.16 3.60 6.55
C SER A 69 0.87 4.33 5.41
N ILE A 70 0.73 5.65 5.40
CA ILE A 70 1.47 6.55 4.52
C ILE A 70 2.41 7.45 5.33
N MET A 71 3.43 7.98 4.66
CA MET A 71 4.33 8.95 5.25
C MET A 71 3.77 10.36 5.08
N VAL A 72 3.59 11.09 6.19
CA VAL A 72 3.15 12.48 6.19
C VAL A 72 4.21 13.35 6.86
N SER A 73 4.42 14.56 6.32
CA SER A 73 5.27 15.56 6.97
C SER A 73 4.44 16.40 7.92
N ASP A 74 4.89 16.58 9.16
CA ASP A 74 4.35 17.61 10.03
C ASP A 74 4.87 19.00 9.63
N GLY A 75 4.21 20.06 10.12
CA GLY A 75 4.62 21.45 9.83
C GLY A 75 6.02 21.83 10.36
N LYS A 76 6.69 20.91 11.08
CA LYS A 76 8.07 21.05 11.57
C LYS A 76 9.06 20.25 10.74
N GLY A 77 8.62 19.63 9.64
CA GLY A 77 9.43 18.85 8.72
C GLY A 77 9.72 17.41 9.16
N VAL A 78 9.17 16.96 10.30
CA VAL A 78 9.33 15.57 10.75
C VAL A 78 8.34 14.69 10.00
N LYS A 79 8.84 13.63 9.37
CA LYS A 79 8.01 12.65 8.68
C LYS A 79 7.54 11.57 9.65
N ARG A 80 6.24 11.29 9.66
CA ARG A 80 5.59 10.30 10.54
C ARG A 80 4.74 9.32 9.74
N TRP A 81 4.49 8.15 10.30
CA TRP A 81 3.58 7.15 9.73
C TRP A 81 2.15 7.43 10.16
N LYS A 82 1.31 7.77 9.19
CA LYS A 82 -0.12 7.96 9.39
C LYS A 82 -0.87 6.76 8.85
N ARG A 83 -1.66 6.12 9.72
CA ARG A 83 -2.54 5.04 9.29
C ARG A 83 -3.65 5.59 8.38
N VAL A 84 -3.98 4.86 7.33
CA VAL A 84 -5.03 5.18 6.36
C VAL A 84 -5.89 3.96 6.09
N GLU A 85 -7.11 4.22 5.63
CA GLU A 85 -7.97 3.19 5.06
C GLU A 85 -7.47 2.84 3.65
N VAL A 86 -7.38 1.54 3.36
CA VAL A 86 -6.88 1.01 2.09
C VAL A 86 -8.06 0.51 1.28
N ASN A 87 -8.21 1.02 0.05
CA ASN A 87 -9.20 0.51 -0.89
C ASN A 87 -8.63 -0.73 -1.60
N LEU A 88 -8.98 -1.92 -1.10
CA LEU A 88 -8.39 -3.18 -1.53
C LEU A 88 -8.57 -3.47 -3.03
N GLN A 89 -9.67 -3.02 -3.63
CA GLN A 89 -9.96 -3.20 -5.05
C GLN A 89 -8.92 -2.51 -5.95
N ASP A 90 -8.28 -1.43 -5.48
CA ASP A 90 -7.23 -0.75 -6.24
C ASP A 90 -5.90 -1.54 -6.25
N HIS A 91 -5.77 -2.59 -5.44
CA HIS A 91 -4.54 -3.35 -5.24
C HIS A 91 -4.58 -4.75 -5.86
N ILE A 92 -5.71 -5.17 -6.43
CA ILE A 92 -5.85 -6.42 -7.18
C ILE A 92 -5.97 -6.08 -8.65
N VAL A 93 -4.94 -6.40 -9.43
CA VAL A 93 -4.92 -6.19 -10.87
C VAL A 93 -4.75 -7.55 -11.54
N VAL A 94 -5.78 -8.01 -12.24
CA VAL A 94 -5.73 -9.21 -13.07
C VAL A 94 -5.44 -8.75 -14.50
N PRO A 95 -4.23 -8.96 -15.04
CA PRO A 95 -3.91 -8.55 -16.40
C PRO A 95 -4.65 -9.43 -17.40
N GLU A 96 -5.15 -8.82 -18.47
CA GLU A 96 -5.64 -9.57 -19.63
C GLU A 96 -4.44 -10.18 -20.35
N SER A 97 -4.32 -11.51 -20.31
CA SER A 97 -3.26 -12.21 -21.03
C SER A 97 -3.67 -12.42 -22.48
N PRO A 98 -2.81 -12.09 -23.46
CA PRO A 98 -3.05 -12.44 -24.85
C PRO A 98 -3.11 -13.97 -25.02
N GLU A 99 -4.13 -14.44 -25.74
CA GLU A 99 -4.31 -15.87 -26.02
C GLU A 99 -3.46 -16.32 -27.22
N GLY A 100 -3.01 -17.58 -27.20
CA GLY A 100 -2.39 -18.22 -28.36
C GLY A 100 -0.97 -17.75 -28.71
N LEU A 101 -0.29 -17.07 -27.78
CA LEU A 101 1.11 -16.68 -27.98
C LEU A 101 2.04 -17.90 -28.04
N SER A 102 3.10 -17.79 -28.84
CA SER A 102 4.25 -18.68 -28.71
C SER A 102 4.98 -18.39 -27.39
N ILE A 103 5.81 -19.33 -26.92
CA ILE A 103 6.61 -19.16 -25.70
C ILE A 103 7.49 -17.90 -25.80
N ALA A 104 8.14 -17.69 -26.94
CA ALA A 104 9.02 -16.54 -27.15
C ALA A 104 8.26 -15.20 -27.14
N ASP A 105 7.05 -15.16 -27.70
CA ASP A 105 6.22 -13.96 -27.68
C ASP A 105 5.66 -13.68 -26.28
N PHE A 106 5.37 -14.73 -25.50
CA PHE A 106 4.95 -14.60 -24.11
C PHE A 106 6.07 -14.02 -23.23
N ASP A 107 7.31 -14.48 -23.40
CA ASP A 107 8.45 -13.94 -22.66
C ASP A 107 8.66 -12.45 -22.93
N ASP A 108 8.55 -12.02 -24.18
CA ASP A 108 8.61 -10.60 -24.57
C ASP A 108 7.44 -9.80 -23.98
N TYR A 109 6.22 -10.34 -24.06
CA TYR A 109 5.04 -9.73 -23.43
C TYR A 109 5.22 -9.56 -21.91
N PHE A 110 5.65 -10.62 -21.22
CA PHE A 110 5.86 -10.63 -19.77
C PHE A 110 6.94 -9.63 -19.35
N SER A 111 8.06 -9.59 -20.08
CA SER A 111 9.14 -8.61 -19.84
C SER A 111 8.65 -7.16 -19.98
N LYS A 112 7.87 -6.87 -21.04
CA LYS A 112 7.26 -5.55 -21.26
C LYS A 112 6.27 -5.20 -20.16
N TYR A 113 5.45 -6.16 -19.74
CA TYR A 113 4.49 -5.97 -18.65
C TYR A 113 5.19 -5.63 -17.33
N LEU A 114 6.22 -6.41 -16.93
CA LEU A 114 7.02 -6.15 -15.73
C LEU A 114 7.71 -4.78 -15.77
N THR A 115 8.26 -4.42 -16.94
CA THR A 115 8.88 -3.12 -17.14
C THR A 115 7.86 -1.99 -16.96
N LYS A 116 6.66 -2.15 -17.53
CA LYS A 116 5.58 -1.18 -17.40
C LYS A 116 5.20 -0.97 -15.93
N ILE A 117 4.87 -2.02 -15.20
CA ILE A 117 4.44 -1.90 -13.79
C ILE A 117 5.58 -1.39 -12.88
N GLY A 118 6.84 -1.69 -13.20
CA GLY A 118 7.99 -1.20 -12.44
C GLY A 118 8.28 0.29 -12.64
N MET A 119 7.94 0.80 -13.83
CA MET A 119 8.15 2.20 -14.20
C MET A 119 6.92 3.08 -13.94
N GLU A 120 5.75 2.49 -13.73
CA GLU A 120 4.54 3.23 -13.35
C GLU A 120 4.78 3.97 -12.04
N SER A 121 4.59 5.29 -12.07
CA SER A 121 4.67 6.10 -10.87
C SER A 121 3.49 5.75 -9.97
N LEU A 122 3.78 5.29 -8.75
CA LEU A 122 2.75 5.11 -7.74
C LEU A 122 2.01 6.45 -7.55
N PRO A 123 0.68 6.45 -7.48
CA PRO A 123 -0.10 7.67 -7.38
C PRO A 123 0.34 8.45 -6.14
N GLN A 124 1.08 9.54 -6.36
CA GLN A 124 1.72 10.31 -5.28
C GLN A 124 0.70 11.07 -4.42
N HIS A 125 -0.58 11.06 -4.81
CA HIS A 125 -1.64 11.79 -4.16
C HIS A 125 -3.00 11.32 -4.71
N ARG A 126 -3.57 10.27 -4.12
CA ARG A 126 -5.02 10.06 -4.16
C ARG A 126 -5.59 10.77 -2.93
N LYS A 127 -6.08 12.00 -3.09
CA LYS A 127 -6.98 12.58 -2.08
C LYS A 127 -8.11 11.58 -1.93
N GLY A 128 -8.22 10.94 -0.76
CA GLY A 128 -9.45 10.24 -0.39
C GLY A 128 -10.60 11.17 -0.71
N GLY A 129 -11.57 10.68 -1.48
CA GLY A 129 -12.73 11.46 -1.91
C GLY A 129 -13.56 11.87 -0.71
N ALA A 130 -13.18 12.97 -0.05
CA ALA A 130 -14.10 13.75 0.75
C ALA A 130 -14.83 14.67 -0.24
N THR A 131 -16.12 14.40 -0.37
CA THR A 131 -17.14 15.22 -1.02
C THR A 131 -16.87 16.73 -0.87
N GLN A 132 -17.01 17.44 -2.00
CA GLN A 132 -16.90 18.89 -2.09
C GLN A 132 -17.71 19.60 -1.01
N GLY A 133 -17.08 20.54 -0.33
CA GLY A 133 -17.70 21.42 0.65
C GLY A 133 -16.80 22.60 0.98
N GLN A 134 -16.85 23.62 0.12
CA GLN A 134 -16.40 25.00 0.30
C GLN A 134 -14.90 25.29 0.42
N GLY A 135 -14.49 26.30 -0.35
CA GLY A 135 -13.10 26.60 -0.68
C GLY A 135 -12.36 27.39 0.38
N VAL A 136 -11.05 27.22 0.36
CA VAL A 136 -10.09 28.19 0.87
C VAL A 136 -8.94 28.22 -0.13
N SER A 137 -8.77 29.37 -0.78
CA SER A 137 -7.58 29.68 -1.58
C SER A 137 -6.35 29.66 -0.68
N ILE A 138 -5.31 28.97 -1.10
CA ILE A 138 -3.96 29.17 -0.60
C ILE A 138 -3.03 29.28 -1.80
N ASP A 139 -2.60 30.51 -2.04
CA ASP A 139 -1.54 30.87 -2.97
C ASP A 139 -0.28 30.06 -2.65
N THR A 140 0.26 29.40 -3.67
CA THR A 140 1.60 28.81 -3.62
C THR A 140 2.54 29.74 -4.37
N PRO A 141 3.57 30.33 -3.73
CA PRO A 141 4.65 30.93 -4.50
C PRO A 141 5.50 29.80 -5.12
N ALA A 142 5.79 29.94 -6.41
CA ALA A 142 6.73 29.09 -7.10
C ALA A 142 8.12 29.25 -6.46
N PHE A 143 8.70 28.14 -5.98
CA PHE A 143 10.08 27.69 -6.19
C PHE A 143 10.21 26.23 -5.71
#